data_AF-A0A1X7PVH5-F1
#
_entry.id   AF-A0A1X7PVH5-F1
#
_cell.length_a   1.000
_cell.length_b   1.000
_cell.length_c   1.000
_cell.angle_alpha   90.00
_cell.angle_beta   90.00
_cell.angle_gamma   90.00
#
_symmetry.space_group_name_H-M   'P 1'
#
loop_
_entity.id
_entity.type
_entity.pdbx_description
1 polymer ?
#
loop_
_entity_poly.entity_id
_entity_poly.type
_entity_poly.pdbx_seq_one_letter_code
_entity_poly.pdbx_strand_id
1 'polypeptide(L)'
;MTQTTPTRTRPEIDDMVPGLKLQAGDNHATLEALRDLLLEELDTQTAYEELVAGNLVALELDVNRLRRMVDRLVVEAMFAVAHDKLTARLGLDYDSSGAPVSPEGGDVFAQIDAVTDRIAVMKRRVWQAEPDIVAMIETVLLEEGLDPVLIQALARSRNAVIIDPYEMRLVASEQRRRRLMEDYRRLQAARPEEVEDEEDFDDYDFGV
;
A
#
# COMPACT_ATOMS: atom_id res chain seq x y z
N MET A 1 1.17 27.38 -41.45
CA MET A 1 1.85 27.55 -40.15
C MET A 1 1.51 26.32 -39.32
N THR A 2 2.43 25.38 -39.17
CA THR A 2 2.22 24.18 -38.33
C THR A 2 2.30 24.61 -36.88
N GLN A 3 1.15 24.67 -36.20
CA GLN A 3 1.12 24.83 -34.76
C GLN A 3 1.69 23.55 -34.13
N THR A 4 2.92 23.63 -33.63
CA THR A 4 3.46 22.62 -32.73
C THR A 4 2.68 22.69 -31.44
N THR A 5 1.79 21.73 -31.21
CA THR A 5 1.12 21.53 -29.93
C THR A 5 2.20 21.40 -28.85
N PRO A 6 2.17 22.23 -27.78
CA PRO A 6 3.14 22.10 -26.71
C PRO A 6 3.00 20.71 -26.09
N THR A 7 4.07 19.93 -26.13
CA THR A 7 4.16 18.66 -25.40
C THR A 7 4.02 18.97 -23.92
N ARG A 8 2.85 18.70 -23.34
CA ARG A 8 2.57 18.88 -21.92
C ARG A 8 3.46 17.89 -21.16
N THR A 9 4.53 18.38 -20.54
CA THR A 9 5.44 17.54 -19.76
C THR A 9 4.69 17.03 -18.54
N ARG A 10 4.51 15.71 -18.44
CA ARG A 10 3.80 15.07 -17.33
C ARG A 10 4.61 15.30 -16.03
N PRO A 11 4.03 15.83 -14.95
CA PRO A 11 4.77 16.11 -13.71
C PRO A 11 5.25 14.80 -13.06
N GLU A 12 6.48 14.80 -12.55
CA GLU A 12 7.03 13.66 -11.81
C GLU A 12 6.36 13.52 -10.43
N ILE A 13 6.43 12.33 -9.81
CA ILE A 13 5.81 12.11 -8.48
C ILE A 13 6.37 13.11 -7.46
N ASP A 14 7.67 13.37 -7.53
CA ASP A 14 8.37 14.30 -6.64
C ASP A 14 7.89 15.74 -6.80
N ASP A 15 7.42 16.12 -7.99
CA ASP A 15 6.86 17.45 -8.28
C ASP A 15 5.45 17.60 -7.73
N MET A 16 4.63 16.55 -7.79
CA MET A 16 3.23 16.58 -7.35
C MET A 16 3.10 16.48 -5.83
N VAL A 17 4.00 15.77 -5.16
CA VAL A 17 4.01 15.61 -3.71
C VAL A 17 5.41 15.89 -3.17
N PRO A 18 5.79 17.18 -3.03
CA PRO A 18 7.11 17.56 -2.53
C PRO A 18 7.39 16.89 -1.18
N GLY A 19 8.41 16.03 -1.15
CA GLY A 19 8.82 15.30 0.06
C GLY A 19 8.18 13.92 0.26
N LEU A 20 7.59 13.32 -0.78
CA LEU A 20 7.17 11.92 -0.75
C LEU A 20 8.39 10.98 -0.62
N LYS A 21 8.85 10.75 0.61
CA LYS A 21 9.90 9.76 0.87
C LYS A 21 9.33 8.37 0.61
N LEU A 22 9.93 7.63 -0.34
CA LEU A 22 9.69 6.20 -0.49
C LEU A 22 10.02 5.50 0.83
N GLN A 23 9.10 4.66 1.32
CA GLN A 23 9.36 3.83 2.48
C GLN A 23 10.06 2.53 2.06
N ALA A 24 10.70 1.86 3.01
CA ALA A 24 11.28 0.54 2.76
C ALA A 24 10.18 -0.45 2.29
N GLY A 25 10.35 -0.97 1.07
CA GLY A 25 9.40 -1.85 0.40
C GLY A 25 8.40 -1.15 -0.53
N ASP A 26 8.44 0.18 -0.66
CA ASP A 26 7.71 0.87 -1.73
C ASP A 26 8.43 0.67 -3.07
N ASN A 27 7.72 0.18 -4.08
CA ASN A 27 8.22 0.11 -5.45
C ASN A 27 7.82 1.39 -6.20
N HIS A 28 8.81 2.20 -6.57
CA HIS A 28 8.61 3.45 -7.32
C HIS A 28 7.78 3.22 -8.58
N ALA A 29 8.07 2.17 -9.35
CA ALA A 29 7.35 1.85 -10.58
C ALA A 29 5.86 1.54 -10.32
N THR A 30 5.52 0.93 -9.19
CA THR A 30 4.11 0.68 -8.82
C THR A 30 3.39 1.97 -8.45
N LEU A 31 4.09 2.89 -7.79
CA LEU A 31 3.54 4.20 -7.44
C LEU A 31 3.32 5.07 -8.69
N GLU A 32 4.26 5.04 -9.63
CA GLU A 32 4.12 5.71 -10.93
C GLU A 32 3.01 5.10 -11.76
N ALA A 33 2.91 3.77 -11.84
CA ALA A 33 1.81 3.11 -12.53
C ALA A 33 0.44 3.46 -11.93
N LEU A 34 0.34 3.52 -10.59
CA LEU A 34 -0.90 3.93 -9.91
C LEU A 34 -1.23 5.41 -10.17
N ARG A 35 -0.24 6.30 -10.10
CA ARG A 35 -0.41 7.71 -10.48
C ARG A 35 -0.92 7.80 -11.91
N ASP A 36 -0.27 7.11 -12.83
CA ASP A 36 -0.55 7.23 -14.25
C ASP A 36 -1.95 6.73 -14.60
N LEU A 37 -2.35 5.61 -13.99
CA LEU A 37 -3.70 5.05 -14.11
C LEU A 37 -4.76 6.00 -13.53
N LEU A 38 -4.50 6.61 -12.36
CA LEU A 38 -5.43 7.55 -11.75
C LEU A 38 -5.55 8.85 -12.55
N LEU A 39 -4.44 9.38 -13.07
CA LEU A 39 -4.47 10.57 -13.92
C LEU A 39 -5.19 10.30 -15.26
N GLU A 40 -5.00 9.11 -15.83
CA GLU A 40 -5.72 8.68 -17.02
C GLU A 40 -7.22 8.52 -16.75
N GLU A 41 -7.60 7.89 -15.64
CA GLU A 41 -9.01 7.70 -15.24
C GLU A 41 -9.73 9.03 -14.98
N LEU A 42 -9.02 10.01 -14.42
CA LEU A 42 -9.61 11.30 -14.09
C LEU A 42 -9.83 12.18 -15.34
N ASP A 43 -9.13 11.99 -16.45
CA ASP A 43 -9.26 12.82 -17.66
C ASP A 43 -9.19 14.33 -17.35
N THR A 44 -8.12 14.75 -16.68
CA THR A 44 -7.94 16.15 -16.28
C THR A 44 -7.62 17.01 -17.50
N GLN A 45 -8.41 18.07 -17.75
CA GLN A 45 -8.15 19.00 -18.86
C GLN A 45 -7.66 20.35 -18.36
N THR A 46 -8.11 20.79 -17.19
CA THR A 46 -7.68 22.07 -16.59
C THR A 46 -6.52 21.89 -15.59
N ALA A 47 -5.72 22.95 -15.40
CA ALA A 47 -4.63 22.95 -14.41
C ALA A 47 -5.14 22.77 -12.97
N TYR A 48 -6.37 23.21 -12.68
CA TYR A 48 -6.99 23.00 -11.37
C TYR A 48 -7.41 21.54 -11.18
N GLU A 49 -7.95 20.89 -12.21
CA GLU A 49 -8.26 19.46 -12.21
C GLU A 49 -6.99 18.61 -12.01
N GLU A 50 -5.87 18.98 -12.66
CA GLU A 50 -4.57 18.33 -12.45
C GLU A 50 -4.10 18.43 -10.99
N LEU A 51 -4.27 19.59 -10.36
CA LEU A 51 -3.93 19.79 -8.95
C LEU A 51 -4.80 18.92 -8.03
N VAL A 52 -6.11 18.87 -8.29
CA VAL A 52 -7.05 18.03 -7.53
C VAL A 52 -6.71 16.55 -7.70
N ALA A 53 -6.42 16.12 -8.93
CA ALA A 53 -6.00 14.76 -9.24
C ALA A 53 -4.67 14.39 -8.54
N GLY A 54 -3.69 15.30 -8.52
CA GLY A 54 -2.45 15.12 -7.75
C GLY A 54 -2.68 14.89 -6.26
N ASN A 55 -3.57 15.68 -5.66
CA ASN A 55 -3.95 15.51 -4.26
C ASN A 55 -4.69 14.18 -4.00
N LEU A 56 -5.52 13.72 -4.96
CA LEU A 56 -6.17 12.40 -4.88
C LEU A 56 -5.15 11.26 -4.91
N VAL A 57 -4.18 11.32 -5.83
CA VAL A 57 -3.08 10.34 -5.89
C VAL A 57 -2.32 10.32 -4.57
N ALA A 58 -1.94 11.49 -4.03
CA ALA A 58 -1.23 11.59 -2.76
C ALA A 58 -2.00 10.93 -1.59
N LEU A 59 -3.32 11.15 -1.52
CA LEU A 59 -4.18 10.53 -0.51
C LEU A 59 -4.30 9.03 -0.70
N GLU A 60 -4.41 8.54 -1.93
CA GLU A 60 -4.45 7.11 -2.22
C GLU A 60 -3.15 6.40 -1.80
N LEU A 61 -2.00 7.06 -2.03
CA LEU A 61 -0.71 6.55 -1.57
C LEU A 61 -0.62 6.49 -0.04
N ASP A 62 -1.06 7.53 0.67
CA ASP A 62 -1.08 7.55 2.13
C ASP A 62 -2.00 6.46 2.70
N VAL A 63 -3.20 6.29 2.12
CA VAL A 63 -4.15 5.22 2.47
C VAL A 63 -3.50 3.84 2.31
N ASN A 64 -2.87 3.58 1.17
CA ASN A 64 -2.22 2.30 0.90
C ASN A 64 -1.03 2.04 1.84
N ARG A 65 -0.24 3.06 2.17
CA ARG A 65 0.85 2.95 3.16
C ARG A 65 0.33 2.62 4.55
N LEU A 66 -0.70 3.33 5.00
CA LEU A 66 -1.30 3.12 6.33
C LEU A 66 -1.89 1.71 6.44
N ARG A 67 -2.59 1.22 5.41
CA ARG A 67 -3.09 -0.16 5.36
C ARG A 67 -1.96 -1.17 5.48
N ARG A 68 -0.91 -1.04 4.66
CA ARG A 68 0.27 -1.92 4.74
C ARG A 68 0.94 -1.89 6.11
N MET A 69 1.04 -0.71 6.74
CA MET A 69 1.62 -0.60 8.09
C MET A 69 0.80 -1.37 9.12
N VAL A 70 -0.53 -1.20 9.11
CA VAL A 70 -1.43 -1.95 9.98
C VAL A 70 -1.32 -3.45 9.72
N ASP A 71 -1.37 -3.86 8.45
CA ASP A 71 -1.27 -5.28 8.06
C ASP A 71 0.05 -5.89 8.52
N ARG A 72 1.18 -5.20 8.34
CA ARG A 72 2.50 -5.67 8.82
C ARG A 72 2.52 -5.89 10.32
N LEU A 73 2.02 -4.93 11.11
CA LEU A 73 1.98 -5.04 12.58
C LEU A 73 1.11 -6.22 13.03
N VAL A 74 0.01 -6.45 12.32
CA VAL A 74 -0.90 -7.57 12.58
C VAL A 74 -0.26 -8.90 12.21
N VAL A 75 0.34 -8.99 11.02
CA VAL A 75 1.03 -10.20 10.53
C VAL A 75 2.22 -10.54 11.41
N GLU A 76 2.99 -9.56 11.88
CA GLU A 76 4.09 -9.76 12.82
C GLU A 76 3.60 -10.35 14.15
N ALA A 77 2.49 -9.84 14.68
CA ALA A 77 1.89 -10.38 15.90
C ALA A 77 1.31 -11.80 15.71
N MET A 78 0.68 -12.08 14.56
CA MET A 78 0.24 -13.44 14.20
C MET A 78 1.43 -14.38 14.07
N PHE A 79 2.52 -13.92 13.43
CA PHE A 79 3.74 -14.69 13.27
C PHE A 79 4.36 -15.05 14.62
N ALA A 80 4.38 -14.15 15.60
CA ALA A 80 4.87 -14.47 16.94
C ALA A 80 4.11 -15.65 17.57
N VAL A 81 2.77 -15.67 17.46
CA VAL A 81 1.93 -16.76 17.96
C VAL A 81 2.21 -18.07 17.20
N ALA A 82 2.26 -18.02 15.87
CA ALA A 82 2.55 -19.19 15.05
C ALA A 82 3.97 -19.73 15.28
N HIS A 83 4.95 -18.84 15.44
CA HIS A 83 6.33 -19.16 15.72
C HIS A 83 6.45 -19.90 17.06
N ASP A 84 5.81 -19.41 18.12
CA ASP A 84 5.81 -20.06 19.44
C ASP A 84 5.25 -21.50 19.37
N LYS A 85 4.28 -21.76 18.49
CA LYS A 85 3.74 -23.10 18.25
C LYS A 85 4.69 -23.99 17.44
N LEU A 86 5.29 -23.43 16.40
CA LEU A 86 6.25 -24.14 15.56
C LEU A 86 7.50 -24.56 16.35
N THR A 87 8.04 -23.68 17.19
CA THR A 87 9.19 -24.01 18.05
C THR A 87 8.84 -25.10 19.05
N ALA A 88 7.67 -25.03 19.69
CA ALA A 88 7.19 -26.08 20.59
C ALA A 88 7.04 -27.44 19.88
N ARG A 89 6.52 -27.45 18.64
CA ARG A 89 6.35 -28.69 17.84
C ARG A 89 7.68 -29.32 17.41
N LEU A 90 8.69 -28.50 17.17
CA LEU A 90 10.03 -28.95 16.77
C LEU A 90 10.89 -29.42 17.95
N GLY A 91 10.38 -29.35 19.19
CA GLY A 91 11.16 -29.66 20.38
C GLY A 91 12.35 -28.73 20.58
N LEU A 92 12.30 -27.55 19.95
CA LEU A 92 13.26 -26.47 20.14
C LEU A 92 12.85 -25.73 21.41
N ASP A 93 13.10 -26.36 22.56
CA ASP A 93 12.97 -25.68 23.84
C ASP A 93 14.07 -24.63 23.92
N TYR A 94 13.67 -23.40 24.21
CA TYR A 94 14.58 -22.32 24.57
C TYR A 94 14.53 -22.18 26.09
N ASP A 95 15.69 -22.02 26.72
CA ASP A 95 15.74 -21.73 28.15
C ASP A 95 15.17 -20.33 28.45
N SER A 96 15.06 -19.98 29.73
CA SER A 96 14.58 -18.67 30.16
C SER A 96 15.44 -17.48 29.68
N SER A 97 16.63 -17.74 29.12
CA SER A 97 17.50 -16.73 28.51
C SER A 97 17.29 -16.59 26.99
N GLY A 98 16.43 -17.43 26.40
CA GLY A 98 16.22 -17.48 24.96
C GLY A 98 17.32 -18.26 24.21
N ALA A 99 18.14 -19.04 24.92
CA ALA A 99 19.15 -19.91 24.32
C ALA A 99 18.55 -21.29 24.02
N PRO A 100 18.81 -21.87 22.83
CA PRO A 100 18.30 -23.20 22.48
C PRO A 100 18.89 -24.28 23.40
N VAL A 101 18.03 -25.14 23.95
CA VAL A 101 18.41 -26.27 24.78
C VAL A 101 18.87 -27.41 23.86
N SER A 102 20.13 -27.80 24.01
CA SER A 102 20.79 -28.76 23.12
C SER A 102 20.22 -30.19 23.29
N PRO A 103 19.76 -30.87 22.23
CA PRO A 103 19.54 -32.31 22.26
C PRO A 103 20.89 -33.02 22.24
N GLU A 104 21.05 -34.05 23.06
CA GLU A 104 22.29 -34.82 23.18
C GLU A 104 22.79 -35.34 21.81
N GLY A 105 23.94 -34.84 21.34
CA GLY A 105 24.79 -35.56 20.37
C GLY A 105 24.88 -35.04 18.92
N GLY A 106 24.45 -33.82 18.60
CA GLY A 106 24.67 -33.19 17.28
C GLY A 106 25.59 -31.98 17.31
N ASP A 107 26.16 -31.57 16.16
CA ASP A 107 26.81 -30.26 16.02
C ASP A 107 25.73 -29.17 16.03
N VAL A 108 25.34 -28.80 17.24
CA VAL A 108 24.21 -27.94 17.56
C VAL A 108 24.44 -26.52 17.05
N PHE A 109 25.69 -26.06 16.98
CA PHE A 109 26.01 -24.72 16.47
C PHE A 109 25.69 -24.56 14.98
N ALA A 110 26.04 -25.55 14.14
CA ALA A 110 25.73 -25.51 12.71
C ALA A 110 24.22 -25.58 12.42
N GLN A 111 23.47 -26.32 13.25
CA GLN A 111 22.01 -26.39 13.13
C GLN A 111 21.33 -25.09 13.61
N ILE A 112 21.84 -24.48 14.70
CA ILE A 112 21.36 -23.20 15.21
C ILE A 112 21.61 -22.08 14.18
N ASP A 113 22.78 -22.01 13.56
CA ASP A 113 23.10 -20.97 12.57
C ASP A 113 22.16 -21.06 11.36
N ALA A 114 21.96 -22.26 10.81
CA ALA A 114 21.04 -22.49 9.69
C ALA A 114 19.57 -22.15 10.03
N VAL A 115 19.13 -22.45 11.25
CA VAL A 115 17.79 -22.09 11.74
C VAL A 115 17.68 -20.58 11.95
N THR A 116 18.72 -19.93 12.48
CA THR A 116 18.76 -18.49 12.74
C THR A 116 18.70 -17.69 11.44
N ASP A 117 19.46 -18.09 10.41
CA ASP A 117 19.41 -17.47 9.09
C ASP A 117 18.02 -17.62 8.45
N ARG A 118 17.40 -18.79 8.58
CA ARG A 118 16.05 -19.04 8.06
C ARG A 118 14.99 -18.22 8.80
N ILE A 119 15.11 -18.07 10.12
CA ILE A 119 14.25 -17.20 10.93
C ILE A 119 14.44 -15.73 10.54
N ALA A 120 15.67 -15.28 10.31
CA ALA A 120 15.95 -13.90 9.88
C ALA A 120 15.34 -13.60 8.50
N VAL A 121 15.44 -14.54 7.55
CA VAL A 121 14.76 -14.45 6.26
C VAL A 121 13.25 -14.41 6.47
N MET A 122 12.68 -15.32 7.26
CA MET A 122 11.25 -15.33 7.55
C MET A 122 10.78 -14.02 8.18
N LYS A 123 11.47 -13.50 9.20
CA LYS A 123 11.13 -12.21 9.84
C LYS A 123 11.12 -11.05 8.85
N ARG A 124 12.05 -11.02 7.90
CA ARG A 124 12.05 -10.01 6.83
C ARG A 124 10.80 -10.12 5.96
N ARG A 125 10.41 -11.34 5.57
CA ARG A 125 9.25 -11.60 4.71
C ARG A 125 7.93 -11.35 5.44
N VAL A 126 7.88 -11.66 6.75
CA VAL A 126 6.79 -11.28 7.68
C VAL A 126 6.66 -9.77 7.77
N TRP A 127 7.78 -9.06 7.95
CA TRP A 127 7.79 -7.59 7.94
C TRP A 127 7.33 -6.99 6.62
N GLN A 128 7.50 -7.70 5.51
CA GLN A 128 6.99 -7.29 4.20
C GLN A 128 5.53 -7.73 3.96
N ALA A 129 4.95 -8.53 4.86
CA ALA A 129 3.64 -9.15 4.73
C ALA A 129 3.46 -9.88 3.38
N GLU A 130 4.47 -10.66 2.97
CA GLU A 130 4.42 -11.41 1.72
C GLU A 130 3.23 -12.40 1.71
N PRO A 131 2.44 -12.49 0.63
CA PRO A 131 1.19 -13.26 0.62
C PRO A 131 1.35 -14.74 0.97
N ASP A 132 2.43 -15.37 0.51
CA ASP A 132 2.71 -16.78 0.77
C ASP A 132 3.14 -17.03 2.22
N ILE A 133 3.83 -16.07 2.85
CA ILE A 133 4.13 -16.11 4.29
C ILE A 133 2.87 -15.94 5.13
N VAL A 134 1.98 -15.03 4.76
CA VAL A 134 0.69 -14.86 5.44
C VAL A 134 -0.11 -16.17 5.37
N ALA A 135 -0.22 -16.77 4.18
CA ALA A 135 -0.90 -18.05 4.00
C ALA A 135 -0.25 -19.19 4.80
N MET A 136 1.09 -19.22 4.88
CA MET A 136 1.81 -20.17 5.71
C MET A 136 1.47 -19.99 7.20
N ILE A 137 1.47 -18.75 7.71
CA ILE A 137 1.12 -18.44 9.10
C ILE A 137 -0.31 -18.90 9.40
N GLU A 138 -1.27 -18.56 8.53
CA GLU A 138 -2.67 -18.97 8.69
C GLU A 138 -2.81 -20.49 8.71
N THR A 139 -2.10 -21.19 7.83
CA THR A 139 -2.09 -22.66 7.78
C THR A 139 -1.57 -23.25 9.10
N VAL A 140 -0.46 -22.72 9.62
CA VAL A 140 0.12 -23.17 10.89
C VAL A 140 -0.85 -22.94 12.05
N LEU A 141 -1.50 -21.78 12.11
CA LEU A 141 -2.50 -21.50 13.15
C LEU A 141 -3.68 -22.48 13.08
N LEU A 142 -4.18 -22.77 11.88
CA LEU A 142 -5.26 -23.73 11.66
C LEU A 142 -4.87 -25.15 12.06
N GLU A 143 -3.66 -25.60 11.73
CA GLU A 143 -3.14 -26.91 12.15
C GLU A 143 -3.09 -27.07 13.67
N GLU A 144 -2.86 -25.97 14.39
CA GLU A 144 -2.83 -25.91 15.85
C GLU A 144 -4.23 -25.69 16.47
N GLY A 145 -5.28 -25.71 15.65
CA GLY A 145 -6.67 -25.51 16.08
C GLY A 145 -6.98 -24.07 16.50
N LEU A 146 -6.17 -23.11 16.08
CA LEU A 146 -6.38 -21.68 16.33
C LEU A 146 -7.07 -21.05 15.11
N ASP A 147 -8.12 -20.28 15.35
CA ASP A 147 -8.79 -19.50 14.31
C ASP A 147 -7.95 -18.26 13.96
N PRO A 148 -7.40 -18.14 12.73
CA PRO A 148 -6.58 -17.00 12.32
C PRO A 148 -7.31 -15.67 12.47
N VAL A 149 -8.62 -15.62 12.26
CA VAL A 149 -9.42 -14.38 12.36
C VAL A 149 -9.47 -13.91 13.81
N LEU A 150 -9.66 -14.84 14.75
CA LEU A 150 -9.62 -14.52 16.18
C LEU A 150 -8.22 -14.06 16.61
N ILE A 151 -7.17 -14.73 16.14
CA ILE A 151 -5.78 -14.32 16.43
C ILE A 151 -5.49 -12.93 15.86
N GLN A 152 -6.01 -12.62 14.66
CA GLN A 152 -5.90 -11.29 14.05
C GLN A 152 -6.58 -10.21 14.90
N ALA A 153 -7.81 -10.49 15.38
CA ALA A 153 -8.54 -9.57 16.25
C ALA A 153 -7.83 -9.35 17.60
N LEU A 154 -7.28 -10.41 18.18
CA LEU A 154 -6.48 -10.34 19.40
C LEU A 154 -5.17 -9.57 19.19
N ALA A 155 -4.51 -9.77 18.06
CA ALA A 155 -3.31 -9.03 17.68
C ALA A 155 -3.61 -7.52 17.58
N ARG A 156 -4.72 -7.14 16.95
CA ARG A 156 -5.17 -5.75 16.89
C ARG A 156 -5.45 -5.19 18.29
N SER A 157 -6.21 -5.91 19.10
CA SER A 157 -6.57 -5.46 20.46
C SER A 157 -5.33 -5.30 21.36
N ARG A 158 -4.38 -6.23 21.31
CA ARG A 158 -3.13 -6.15 22.11
C ARG A 158 -2.23 -5.02 21.67
N ASN A 159 -2.20 -4.72 20.38
CA ASN A 159 -1.36 -3.67 19.80
C ASN A 159 -2.12 -2.37 19.54
N ALA A 160 -3.31 -2.17 20.14
CA ALA A 160 -4.16 -1.01 19.91
C ALA A 160 -3.41 0.32 20.10
N VAL A 161 -2.58 0.43 21.14
CA VAL A 161 -1.76 1.64 21.40
C VAL A 161 -0.88 2.03 20.21
N ILE A 162 -0.38 1.04 19.46
CA ILE A 162 0.47 1.24 18.29
C ILE A 162 -0.35 1.37 17.00
N ILE A 163 -1.41 0.57 16.86
CA ILE A 163 -2.23 0.46 15.64
C ILE A 163 -3.24 1.62 15.53
N ASP A 164 -3.90 2.00 16.62
CA ASP A 164 -4.99 3.00 16.63
C ASP A 164 -4.57 4.34 16.00
N PRO A 165 -3.38 4.91 16.25
CA PRO A 165 -2.95 6.14 15.58
C PRO A 165 -2.90 6.01 14.04
N TYR A 166 -2.52 4.84 13.52
CA TYR A 166 -2.50 4.58 12.08
C TYR A 166 -3.91 4.36 11.54
N GLU A 167 -4.77 3.64 12.25
CA GLU A 167 -6.18 3.45 11.87
C GLU A 167 -6.95 4.78 11.87
N MET A 168 -6.74 5.64 12.86
CA MET A 168 -7.33 6.98 12.91
C MET A 168 -6.87 7.84 11.71
N ARG A 169 -5.57 7.79 11.39
CA ARG A 169 -5.03 8.48 10.20
C ARG A 169 -5.59 7.91 8.91
N LEU A 170 -5.72 6.59 8.82
CA LEU A 170 -6.29 5.90 7.67
C LEU A 170 -7.72 6.38 7.42
N VAL A 171 -8.56 6.38 8.46
CA VAL A 171 -9.94 6.88 8.39
C VAL A 171 -9.97 8.34 7.96
N ALA A 172 -9.10 9.19 8.53
CA ALA A 172 -9.04 10.61 8.17
C ALA A 172 -8.60 10.83 6.71
N SER A 173 -7.63 10.08 6.21
CA SER A 173 -7.17 10.15 4.82
C SER A 173 -8.22 9.60 3.85
N GLU A 174 -8.93 8.52 4.20
CA GLU A 174 -10.05 8.01 3.39
C GLU A 174 -11.21 9.01 3.30
N GLN A 175 -11.56 9.67 4.41
CA GLN A 175 -12.60 10.70 4.41
C GLN A 175 -12.23 11.88 3.52
N ARG A 176 -10.98 12.35 3.60
CA ARG A 176 -10.47 13.42 2.73
C ARG A 176 -10.49 12.99 1.26
N ARG A 177 -10.08 11.75 0.96
CA ARG A 177 -10.12 11.20 -0.40
C ARG A 177 -11.54 11.20 -0.96
N ARG A 178 -12.52 10.73 -0.19
CA ARG A 178 -13.94 10.71 -0.62
C ARG A 178 -14.47 12.10 -0.91
N ARG A 179 -14.23 13.06 -0.01
CA ARG A 179 -14.64 14.47 -0.20
C ARG A 179 -14.01 15.08 -1.45
N LEU A 180 -12.70 14.89 -1.62
CA LEU A 180 -11.98 15.43 -2.77
C LEU A 180 -12.45 14.81 -4.08
N MET A 181 -12.80 13.52 -4.08
CA MET A 181 -13.38 12.84 -5.24
C MET A 181 -14.79 13.39 -5.57
N GLU A 182 -15.59 13.70 -4.55
CA GLU A 182 -16.90 14.34 -4.73
C GLU A 182 -16.77 15.78 -5.25
N ASP A 183 -15.79 16.55 -4.77
CA ASP A 183 -15.46 17.87 -5.31
C ASP A 183 -15.03 17.76 -6.77
N TYR A 184 -14.17 16.79 -7.09
CA TYR A 184 -13.70 16.55 -8.44
C TYR A 184 -14.84 16.21 -9.41
N ARG A 185 -15.73 15.30 -9.02
CA ARG A 185 -16.92 14.95 -9.83
C ARG A 185 -17.85 16.14 -10.04
N ARG A 186 -17.98 17.03 -9.05
CA ARG A 186 -18.75 18.27 -9.19
C ARG A 186 -18.11 19.23 -10.19
N LEU A 187 -16.78 19.32 -10.23
CA LEU A 187 -16.06 20.11 -11.22
C LEU A 187 -16.29 19.57 -12.64
N GLN A 188 -16.15 18.25 -12.81
CA GLN A 188 -16.43 17.61 -14.10
C GLN A 188 -17.88 17.83 -14.56
N ALA A 189 -18.86 17.71 -13.65
CA ALA A 189 -20.27 17.93 -13.97
C ALA A 189 -20.61 19.40 -14.26
N ALA A 190 -19.84 20.35 -13.72
CA ALA A 190 -20.00 21.77 -13.97
C ALA A 190 -19.27 22.25 -15.23
N ARG A 191 -18.62 21.34 -15.97
CA ARG A 191 -17.95 21.67 -17.23
C ARG A 191 -19.00 22.16 -18.23
N PRO A 192 -18.81 23.36 -18.83
CA PRO A 192 -19.65 23.77 -19.94
C PRO A 192 -19.46 22.77 -21.10
N GLU A 193 -20.55 22.28 -21.68
CA GLU A 193 -20.47 21.53 -22.94
C GLU A 193 -19.73 22.40 -23.96
N GLU A 194 -18.72 21.85 -24.61
CA GLU A 194 -18.13 22.49 -25.79
C GLU A 194 -19.26 22.62 -26.80
N VAL A 195 -19.77 23.84 -26.98
CA VAL A 195 -20.66 24.14 -28.08
C VAL A 195 -19.81 23.95 -29.33
N GLU A 196 -20.14 22.94 -30.14
CA GLU A 196 -19.60 22.85 -31.49
C GLU A 196 -19.96 24.17 -32.17
N ASP A 197 -18.96 25.03 -32.35
CA ASP A 197 -19.10 26.21 -33.19
C ASP A 197 -19.36 25.66 -34.60
N GLU A 198 -20.64 25.61 -34.98
CA GLU A 198 -21.09 25.41 -36.37
C GLU A 198 -20.46 26.55 -37.18
N GLU A 199 -19.26 26.30 -37.73
CA GLU A 199 -18.67 27.12 -38.79
C GLU A 199 -19.49 26.92 -40.07
N ASP A 200 -20.75 27.39 -40.06
CA ASP A 200 -21.50 27.71 -41.28
C ASP A 200 -20.95 29.05 -41.83
N PHE A 201 -19.68 29.01 -42.25
CA PHE A 201 -19.15 29.99 -43.20
C PHE A 201 -19.59 29.56 -44.59
N ASP A 202 -20.87 29.77 -44.90
CA ASP A 202 -21.33 29.79 -46.27
C ASP A 202 -20.57 30.87 -47.03
N ASP A 203 -19.71 30.43 -47.95
CA ASP A 203 -19.04 31.22 -48.97
C ASP A 203 -20.07 32.12 -49.68
N TYR A 204 -20.18 33.37 -49.22
CA TYR A 204 -20.87 34.42 -49.97
C TYR A 204 -20.01 34.78 -51.19
N ASP A 205 -20.27 34.09 -52.30
CA ASP A 205 -19.76 34.41 -53.63
C ASP A 205 -20.31 35.79 -54.05
N PHE A 206 -19.54 36.85 -53.79
CA PHE A 206 -19.81 38.20 -54.31
C PHE A 206 -19.49 38.23 -55.81
N GLY A 207 -20.46 37.78 -56.62
CA GLY A 207 -20.43 37.91 -58.07
C GLY A 207 -20.28 39.37 -58.51
N VAL A 208 -19.25 39.60 -59.33
CA VAL A 208 -18.85 40.85 -60.01
C VAL A 208 -19.85 41.26 -61.10
#